data_AF-K0TI09-F1
#
_entry.id   AF-K0TI09-F1
#
_cell.length_a   1.000
_cell.length_b   1.000
_cell.length_c   1.000
_cell.angle_alpha   90.00
_cell.angle_beta   90.00
_cell.angle_gamma   90.00
#
_symmetry.space_group_name_H-M   'P 1'
#
loop_
_entity.id
_entity.type
_entity.pdbx_description
1 polymer ?
#
loop_
_entity_poly.entity_id
_entity_poly.type
_entity_poly.pdbx_seq_one_letter_code
_entity_poly.pdbx_strand_id
1 'polypeptide(L)'
;MRHCIGEGVEEDKPRGIRHWQEAAMKGHVPSRHNLGVVEFNEGNYELAVQHWMMSAKMGDEGSLNYIKKMFMDGHATKGQYAEALRGFGNAAEEMKSHQRKEAKKLGFGVGLK
;
A
#
# COMPACT_ATOMS: atom_id res chain seq x y z
N MET A 1 10.25 36.17 16.14
CA MET A 1 9.08 35.37 16.54
C MET A 1 8.14 35.23 15.35
N ARG A 2 7.62 34.01 15.13
CA ARG A 2 6.28 33.67 14.60
C ARG A 2 5.83 34.27 13.25
N HIS A 3 6.00 33.49 12.18
CA HIS A 3 4.99 33.35 11.11
C HIS A 3 4.70 31.86 11.02
N CYS A 4 3.82 31.38 11.89
CA CYS A 4 2.48 30.93 11.51
C CYS A 4 2.56 29.80 10.47
N ILE A 5 2.46 28.58 11.02
CA ILE A 5 2.31 27.30 10.34
C ILE A 5 1.29 27.51 9.22
N GLY A 6 1.73 27.40 7.97
CA GLY A 6 0.88 27.53 6.81
C GLY A 6 -0.12 26.37 6.78
N GLU A 7 -1.27 26.59 7.38
CA GLU A 7 -2.53 25.87 7.18
C GLU A 7 -2.97 26.05 5.72
N GLY A 8 -2.28 25.38 4.80
CA GLY A 8 -2.46 25.54 3.35
C GLY A 8 -2.60 24.23 2.59
N VAL A 9 -3.03 23.15 3.25
CA VAL A 9 -3.22 21.82 2.63
C VAL A 9 -4.69 21.42 2.59
N GLU A 10 -5.59 22.39 2.42
CA GLU A 10 -7.01 22.12 2.24
C GLU A 10 -7.49 22.41 0.80
N GLU A 11 -6.79 23.26 0.04
CA GLU A 11 -7.29 23.76 -1.26
C GLU A 11 -6.84 22.94 -2.50
N ASP A 12 -5.87 22.03 -2.34
CA ASP A 12 -5.38 21.20 -3.45
C ASP A 12 -5.66 19.70 -3.28
N LYS A 13 -6.49 19.33 -2.29
CA LYS A 13 -6.98 17.95 -2.09
C LYS A 13 -7.43 17.30 -3.42
N PRO A 14 -8.29 17.92 -4.26
CA PRO A 14 -8.75 17.27 -5.49
C PRO A 14 -7.66 17.10 -6.56
N ARG A 15 -6.70 18.04 -6.70
CA ARG A 15 -5.64 17.88 -7.72
C ARG A 15 -4.59 16.87 -7.26
N GLY A 16 -4.29 16.84 -5.96
CA GLY A 16 -3.44 15.81 -5.34
C GLY A 16 -4.01 14.41 -5.47
N ILE A 17 -5.32 14.24 -5.23
CA ILE A 17 -6.03 12.97 -5.41
C ILE A 17 -5.91 12.47 -6.86
N ARG A 18 -6.11 13.35 -7.86
CA ARG A 18 -5.99 12.96 -9.27
C ARG A 18 -4.57 12.48 -9.61
N HIS A 19 -3.54 13.17 -9.13
CA HIS A 19 -2.15 12.74 -9.32
C HIS A 19 -1.87 11.40 -8.63
N TRP A 20 -2.42 11.17 -7.43
CA TRP A 20 -2.30 9.90 -6.75
C TRP A 20 -3.05 8.78 -7.46
N GLN A 21 -4.22 9.04 -8.06
CA GLN A 21 -4.96 8.07 -8.89
C GLN A 21 -4.14 7.67 -10.11
N GLU A 22 -3.56 8.63 -10.84
CA GLU A 22 -2.70 8.33 -12.00
C GLU A 22 -1.46 7.53 -11.60
N ALA A 23 -0.80 7.90 -10.51
CA ALA A 23 0.35 7.16 -9.99
C ALA A 23 -0.05 5.75 -9.51
N ALA A 24 -1.20 5.62 -8.84
CA ALA A 24 -1.72 4.33 -8.40
C ALA A 24 -2.07 3.43 -9.59
N MET A 25 -2.59 3.97 -10.70
CA MET A 25 -2.82 3.24 -11.95
C MET A 25 -1.50 2.74 -12.58
N LYS A 26 -0.42 3.51 -12.43
CA LYS A 26 0.94 3.12 -12.86
C LYS A 26 1.62 2.13 -11.89
N GLY A 27 0.93 1.69 -10.83
CA GLY A 27 1.46 0.74 -9.84
C GLY A 27 2.25 1.38 -8.70
N HIS A 28 2.15 2.70 -8.50
CA HIS A 28 2.81 3.36 -7.37
C HIS A 28 2.08 3.05 -6.05
N VAL A 29 2.66 2.13 -5.28
CA VAL A 29 2.14 1.64 -4.00
C VAL A 29 1.85 2.75 -2.98
N PRO A 30 2.76 3.73 -2.74
CA PRO A 30 2.52 4.80 -1.77
C PRO A 30 1.34 5.69 -2.15
N SER A 31 1.15 5.96 -3.46
CA SER A 31 0.01 6.76 -3.91
C SER A 31 -1.31 6.03 -3.67
N ARG A 32 -1.34 4.72 -3.90
CA ARG A 32 -2.53 3.90 -3.63
C ARG A 32 -2.84 3.81 -2.13
N HIS A 33 -1.81 3.76 -1.29
CA HIS A 33 -1.96 3.87 0.16
C HIS A 33 -2.61 5.21 0.58
N ASN A 34 -2.11 6.32 0.03
CA ASN A 34 -2.64 7.66 0.32
C ASN A 34 -4.09 7.83 -0.14
N LEU A 35 -4.49 7.23 -1.27
CA LEU A 35 -5.90 7.20 -1.67
C LEU A 35 -6.77 6.52 -0.62
N GLY A 36 -6.32 5.40 -0.05
CA GLY A 36 -7.05 4.75 1.04
C GLY A 36 -7.18 5.63 2.28
N VAL A 37 -6.15 6.43 2.60
CA VAL A 37 -6.20 7.41 3.70
C VAL A 37 -7.19 8.54 3.40
N VAL A 38 -7.28 9.02 2.15
CA VAL A 38 -8.26 10.03 1.75
C VAL A 38 -9.67 9.48 1.95
N GLU A 39 -9.97 8.31 1.39
CA GLU A 39 -11.29 7.67 1.53
C GLU A 39 -11.66 7.42 3.00
N PHE A 40 -10.69 7.05 3.84
CA PHE A 40 -10.89 6.90 5.28
C PHE A 40 -11.30 8.22 5.95
N ASN A 41 -10.64 9.33 5.59
CA ASN A 41 -10.98 10.65 6.13
C ASN A 41 -12.35 11.16 5.63
N GLU A 42 -12.78 10.73 4.44
CA GLU A 42 -14.12 11.02 3.91
C GLU A 42 -15.22 10.11 4.48
N GLY A 43 -14.84 9.12 5.32
CA GLY A 43 -15.78 8.16 5.91
C GLY A 43 -16.15 6.99 4.98
N ASN A 44 -15.51 6.89 3.81
CA ASN A 44 -15.68 5.80 2.84
C ASN A 44 -14.81 4.60 3.22
N TYR A 45 -15.09 4.00 4.38
CA TYR A 45 -14.27 2.93 4.96
C TYR A 45 -14.12 1.69 4.07
N GLU A 46 -15.17 1.31 3.33
CA GLU A 46 -15.09 0.18 2.40
C GLU A 46 -14.10 0.43 1.26
N LEU A 47 -14.14 1.64 0.69
CA LEU A 47 -13.26 2.04 -0.40
C LEU A 47 -11.82 2.21 0.09
N ALA A 48 -11.63 2.75 1.29
CA ALA A 48 -10.33 2.82 1.98
C ALA A 48 -9.69 1.44 2.12
N VAL A 49 -10.46 0.46 2.61
CA VAL A 49 -10.01 -0.94 2.75
C VAL A 49 -9.65 -1.53 1.39
N GLN A 50 -10.40 -1.26 0.32
CA GLN A 50 -10.06 -1.74 -1.02
C GLN A 50 -8.73 -1.18 -1.52
N HIS A 51 -8.50 0.13 -1.37
CA HIS A 51 -7.22 0.75 -1.75
C HIS A 51 -6.05 0.13 -0.99
N TRP A 52 -6.17 -0.01 0.32
CA TRP A 52 -5.15 -0.63 1.14
C TRP A 52 -4.95 -2.12 0.83
N MET A 53 -6.00 -2.88 0.53
CA MET A 53 -5.88 -4.30 0.16
C MET A 53 -5.04 -4.48 -1.09
N MET A 54 -5.21 -3.60 -2.08
CA MET A 54 -4.41 -3.64 -3.29
C MET A 54 -2.95 -3.26 -3.02
N SER A 55 -2.69 -2.25 -2.19
CA SER A 55 -1.32 -1.89 -1.78
C SER A 55 -0.64 -3.01 -0.96
N ALA A 56 -1.37 -3.64 -0.04
CA ALA A 56 -0.88 -4.79 0.72
C ALA A 56 -0.53 -5.98 -0.19
N LYS A 57 -1.32 -6.23 -1.24
CA LYS A 57 -1.01 -7.22 -2.31
C LYS A 57 0.26 -6.89 -3.10
N MET A 58 0.77 -5.66 -3.00
CA MET A 58 2.05 -5.24 -3.58
C MET A 58 3.19 -5.21 -2.56
N GLY A 59 2.96 -5.68 -1.33
CA GLY A 59 3.97 -5.74 -0.27
C GLY A 59 4.01 -4.49 0.62
N ASP A 60 2.97 -3.66 0.64
CA ASP A 60 2.91 -2.50 1.54
C ASP A 60 2.47 -2.88 2.96
N GLU A 61 3.39 -2.81 3.91
CA GLU A 61 3.12 -3.13 5.31
C GLU A 61 2.22 -2.06 5.96
N GLY A 62 2.39 -0.79 5.56
CA GLY A 62 1.58 0.32 6.06
C GLY A 62 0.10 0.06 5.84
N SER A 63 -0.28 -0.25 4.61
CA SER A 63 -1.65 -0.58 4.22
C SER A 63 -2.21 -1.79 4.96
N LEU A 64 -1.41 -2.84 5.17
CA LEU A 64 -1.82 -3.99 5.97
C LEU A 64 -2.15 -3.61 7.42
N ASN A 65 -1.35 -2.72 8.02
CA ASN A 65 -1.58 -2.24 9.37
C ASN A 65 -2.85 -1.38 9.49
N TYR A 66 -3.18 -0.59 8.46
CA TYR A 66 -4.46 0.15 8.42
C TYR A 66 -5.66 -0.80 8.28
N ILE A 67 -5.59 -1.83 7.43
CA ILE A 67 -6.68 -2.83 7.33
C ILE A 67 -6.86 -3.56 8.67
N LYS A 68 -5.77 -3.85 9.39
CA LYS A 68 -5.84 -4.41 10.75
C LYS A 68 -6.59 -3.47 11.70
N LYS A 69 -6.30 -2.16 11.67
CA LYS A 69 -7.05 -1.16 12.46
C LYS A 69 -8.53 -1.17 12.08
N MET A 70 -8.85 -1.13 10.79
CA MET A 70 -10.25 -1.19 10.33
C MET A 70 -10.97 -2.45 10.79
N PHE A 71 -10.28 -3.58 10.86
CA PHE A 71 -10.83 -4.83 11.39
C PHE A 71 -11.07 -4.75 12.90
N MET A 72 -10.17 -4.12 13.66
CA MET A 72 -10.32 -3.92 15.10
C MET A 72 -11.46 -2.94 15.45
N ASP A 73 -11.63 -1.90 14.64
CA ASP A 73 -12.76 -0.96 14.74
C ASP A 73 -14.09 -1.53 14.21
N GLY A 74 -14.08 -2.71 13.59
CA GLY A 74 -15.28 -3.36 13.05
C GLY A 74 -15.74 -2.85 11.68
N HIS A 75 -14.95 -1.98 11.03
CA HIS A 75 -15.21 -1.47 9.68
C HIS A 75 -14.72 -2.39 8.56
N ALA A 76 -13.78 -3.29 8.85
CA ALA A 76 -13.36 -4.34 7.92
C ALA A 76 -13.80 -5.71 8.42
N THR A 77 -14.15 -6.59 7.48
CA THR A 77 -14.51 -7.97 7.79
C THR A 77 -13.28 -8.84 8.00
N LYS A 78 -13.45 -9.95 8.72
CA LYS A 78 -12.41 -10.98 8.90
C LYS A 78 -11.89 -11.50 7.54
N GLY A 79 -12.76 -11.59 6.54
CA GLY A 79 -12.40 -12.02 5.18
C GLY A 79 -11.47 -11.04 4.49
N GLN A 80 -11.76 -9.73 4.58
CA GLN A 80 -10.90 -8.68 4.02
C GLN A 80 -9.52 -8.66 4.67
N TYR A 81 -9.46 -8.79 6.01
CA TYR A 81 -8.18 -8.84 6.72
C TYR A 81 -7.36 -10.09 6.36
N ALA A 82 -7.98 -11.26 6.32
CA ALA A 82 -7.32 -12.50 5.92
C ALA A 82 -6.81 -12.46 4.47
N GLU A 83 -7.59 -11.86 3.56
CA GLU A 83 -7.15 -11.66 2.18
C GLU A 83 -5.98 -10.68 2.07
N ALA A 84 -5.98 -9.59 2.83
CA ALA A 84 -4.85 -8.66 2.86
C ALA A 84 -3.55 -9.33 3.32
N LEU A 85 -3.62 -10.14 4.37
CA LEU A 85 -2.49 -10.93 4.86
C LEU A 85 -1.98 -11.92 3.81
N ARG A 86 -2.89 -12.64 3.14
CA ARG A 86 -2.54 -13.59 2.07
C ARG A 86 -1.88 -12.87 0.89
N GLY A 87 -2.44 -11.73 0.48
CA GLY A 87 -1.90 -10.89 -0.59
C GLY A 87 -0.49 -10.40 -0.29
N PHE A 88 -0.25 -9.92 0.92
CA PHE A 88 1.06 -9.47 1.38
C PHE A 88 2.09 -10.61 1.42
N GLY A 89 1.69 -11.78 1.93
CA GLY A 89 2.54 -12.98 1.93
C GLY A 89 2.96 -13.39 0.53
N ASN A 90 2.02 -13.41 -0.42
CA ASN A 90 2.31 -13.72 -1.82
C ASN A 90 3.28 -12.72 -2.46
N ALA A 91 3.14 -11.42 -2.16
CA ALA A 91 4.06 -10.39 -2.66
C ALA A 91 5.50 -10.62 -2.16
N ALA A 92 5.64 -10.98 -0.88
CA ALA A 92 6.94 -11.29 -0.29
C ALA A 92 7.57 -12.57 -0.88
N GLU A 93 6.76 -13.60 -1.16
CA GLU A 93 7.19 -14.84 -1.82
C GLU A 93 7.66 -14.58 -3.27
N GLU A 94 6.91 -13.80 -4.04
CA GLU A 94 7.26 -13.44 -5.42
C GLU A 94 8.55 -12.60 -5.48
N MET A 95 8.73 -11.66 -4.55
CA MET A 95 9.97 -10.89 -4.48
C MET A 95 11.19 -11.77 -4.18
N LYS A 96 11.05 -12.75 -3.27
CA LYS A 96 12.11 -13.75 -2.99
C LYS A 96 12.40 -14.64 -4.21
N SER A 97 11.36 -15.06 -4.92
CA SER A 97 11.44 -15.86 -6.15
C SER A 97 12.16 -15.10 -7.27
N HIS A 98 11.85 -13.82 -7.45
CA HIS A 98 12.52 -12.96 -8.43
C HIS A 98 14.00 -12.78 -8.10
N GLN A 99 14.34 -12.45 -6.85
CA GLN A 99 15.74 -12.32 -6.41
C GLN A 99 16.52 -13.63 -6.58
N ARG A 100 15.91 -14.78 -6.27
CA ARG A 100 16.52 -16.10 -6.49
C ARG A 100 16.77 -16.38 -7.98
N LYS A 101 15.83 -16.02 -8.87
CA LYS A 101 15.97 -16.21 -10.32
C LYS A 101 17.05 -15.30 -10.90
N GLU A 102 17.10 -14.03 -10.48
CA GLU A 102 18.13 -13.08 -10.90
C GLU A 102 19.52 -13.50 -10.38
N ALA A 103 19.64 -13.95 -9.12
CA ALA A 103 20.90 -14.48 -8.58
C ALA A 103 21.41 -15.72 -9.35
N LYS A 104 20.51 -16.61 -9.78
CA LYS A 104 20.85 -17.78 -10.59
C LYS A 104 21.25 -17.39 -12.02
N LYS A 105 20.66 -16.31 -12.57
CA LYS A 105 20.96 -15.75 -13.89
C LYS A 105 22.29 -14.99 -13.93
N LEU A 106 22.65 -14.33 -12.82
CA LEU A 106 23.91 -13.60 -12.64
C LEU A 106 25.12 -14.50 -12.34
N GLY A 107 24.96 -15.82 -12.35
CA GLY A 107 26.10 -16.73 -12.38
C GLY A 107 26.93 -16.78 -11.09
N PHE A 108 26.34 -16.50 -9.92
CA PHE A 108 26.92 -16.94 -8.64
C PHE A 108 26.71 -18.47 -8.46
N GLY A 109 27.08 -19.24 -9.48
CA GLY A 109 27.52 -20.61 -9.29
C GLY A 109 28.89 -20.51 -8.67
N VAL A 110 28.96 -20.66 -7.35
CA VAL A 110 30.23 -20.79 -6.63
C VAL A 110 30.95 -21.98 -7.25
N GLY A 111 31.90 -21.68 -8.14
CA GLY A 111 32.88 -22.62 -8.65
C GLY A 111 33.78 -23.02 -7.50
N LEU A 112 33.34 -24.01 -6.72
CA LEU A 112 34.22 -24.85 -5.92
C LEU A 112 34.89 -25.83 -6.88
N LYS A 113 36.11 -25.50 -7.30
CA LYS A 113 37.14 -26.47 -7.68
C LYS A 113 38.46 -26.03 -7.09
#